data_AF-A0A7V9FZ72-F1
#
_entry.id   AF-A0A7V9FZ72-F1
#
_cell.length_a   1.000
_cell.length_b   1.000
_cell.length_c   1.000
_cell.angle_alpha   90.00
_cell.angle_beta   90.00
_cell.angle_gamma   90.00
#
_symmetry.space_group_name_H-M   'P 1'
#
loop_
_entity.id
_entity.type
_entity.pdbx_description
1 polymer ?
#
loop_
_entity_poly.entity_id
_entity_poly.type
_entity_poly.pdbx_seq_one_letter_code
_entity_poly.pdbx_strand_id
1 'polypeptide(L)' 'MLAVLAVFHVLVSFGLLGLVLMHSGRDAGLGGMGFTPASQGGTHIVERNLTRLTVVVGTIFFVNTILLYHLLS' A
#
# COMPACT_ATOMS: atom_id res chain seq x y z
N MET A 1 2.17 15.70 -20.69
CA MET A 1 1.39 14.57 -20.13
C MET A 1 2.29 13.46 -19.58
N LEU A 2 3.29 12.99 -20.35
CA LEU A 2 4.20 11.91 -19.94
C LEU A 2 4.92 12.17 -18.62
N ALA A 3 5.58 13.32 -18.47
CA ALA A 3 6.30 13.68 -17.25
C ALA A 3 5.40 13.70 -16.01
N VAL A 4 4.14 14.13 -16.15
CA VAL A 4 3.18 14.17 -15.05
C VAL A 4 2.81 12.75 -14.61
N LEU A 5 2.50 11.86 -15.56
CA LEU A 5 2.18 10.46 -15.27
C LEU A 5 3.38 9.71 -14.69
N ALA A 6 4.59 9.98 -15.18
CA ALA A 6 5.83 9.38 -14.67
C ALA A 6 6.11 9.81 -13.22
N VAL A 7 6.02 11.10 -12.91
CA VAL A 7 6.19 11.60 -11.53
C VAL A 7 5.10 11.03 -10.62
N PHE A 8 3.85 11.04 -11.07
CA PHE A 8 2.73 10.46 -10.32
C PHE A 8 2.94 8.96 -10.07
N HIS A 9 3.45 8.22 -11.06
CA HIS A 9 3.76 6.80 -10.93
C HIS A 9 4.81 6.55 -9.85
N VAL A 10 5.91 7.32 -9.84
CA VAL A 10 6.95 7.20 -8.80
C VAL A 10 6.37 7.44 -7.41
N LEU A 11 5.54 8.48 -7.23
CA LEU A 11 4.90 8.77 -5.94
C LEU A 11 3.99 7.63 -5.47
N VAL A 12 3.16 7.10 -6.38
CA VAL A 12 2.27 5.97 -6.08
C VAL A 12 3.07 4.71 -5.75
N SER A 13 4.19 4.46 -6.43
CA SER A 13 5.09 3.33 -6.13
C SER A 13 5.65 3.42 -4.71
N PHE A 14 6.18 4.57 -4.31
CA PHE A 14 6.69 4.76 -2.95
C PHE A 14 5.59 4.62 -1.90
N GLY A 15 4.40 5.17 -2.17
CA GLY A 15 3.23 4.99 -1.31
C GLY A 15 2.84 3.52 -1.14
N LEU A 16 2.75 2.77 -2.24
CA LEU A 16 2.45 1.34 -2.23
C LEU A 16 3.49 0.55 -1.44
N LEU A 17 4.78 0.84 -1.66
CA LEU A 17 5.89 0.20 -0.94
C LEU A 17 5.75 0.44 0.57
N GLY A 18 5.50 1.67 0.99
CA GLY A 18 5.25 2.01 2.39
C GLY A 18 4.07 1.23 2.98
N LEU A 19 2.95 1.15 2.25
CA LEU A 19 1.74 0.43 2.70
C LEU A 19 1.96 -1.08 2.83
N VAL A 20 2.70 -1.69 1.88
CA VAL A 20 3.05 -3.11 1.93
C VAL A 20 3.99 -3.39 3.10
N LEU A 21 4.99 -2.53 3.33
CA LEU A 21 5.89 -2.67 4.47
C LEU A 21 5.16 -2.54 5.81
N MET A 22 4.15 -1.66 5.91
CA MET A 22 3.28 -1.58 7.09
C MET A 22 2.49 -2.88 7.33
N HIS A 23 2.18 -3.64 6.28
CA HIS A 23 1.58 -4.96 6.40
C HIS A 23 2.60 -5.99 6.90
N SER A 24 3.82 -6.00 6.34
CA SER A 24 4.87 -6.96 6.70
C SER A 24 5.46 -6.73 8.10
N GLY A 25 5.62 -5.47 8.54
CA GLY A 25 6.17 -5.14 9.86
C GLY A 25 5.26 -5.56 11.03
N ARG A 26 3.98 -5.80 10.75
CA ARG A 26 3.01 -6.34 11.72
C ARG A 26 3.33 -7.78 12.09
N ASP A 27 3.58 -8.64 11.09
CA ASP A 27 3.81 -10.07 11.29
C ASP A 27 5.22 -10.38 11.82
N ALA A 28 6.19 -9.51 11.53
CA ALA A 28 7.55 -9.59 12.05
C ALA A 28 7.73 -9.02 13.48
N GLY A 29 6.76 -8.23 13.98
CA GLY A 29 6.83 -7.52 15.26
C GLY A 29 6.20 -8.26 16.45
N LEU A 30 5.67 -7.51 17.42
CA LEU A 30 5.05 -8.04 18.66
C LEU A 30 3.91 -9.05 18.41
N GLY A 31 3.16 -8.89 17.31
CA GLY A 31 2.07 -9.81 16.93
C GLY A 31 2.56 -11.22 16.53
N GLY A 32 3.75 -11.32 15.93
CA GLY A 32 4.37 -12.61 15.59
C GLY A 32 5.00 -13.33 16.79
N MET A 33 5.29 -12.59 17.88
CA MET A 33 5.88 -13.12 19.11
C MET A 33 4.83 -13.63 20.13
N GLY A 34 3.55 -13.69 19.76
CA GLY A 34 2.47 -14.17 20.64
C GLY A 34 2.01 -13.14 21.69
N PHE A 35 2.53 -11.90 21.65
CA PHE A 35 2.02 -10.81 22.48
C PHE A 35 0.70 -10.30 21.89
N THR A 36 -0.41 -10.69 22.50
CA THR A 36 -1.74 -10.19 22.12
C THR A 36 -2.03 -8.91 22.93
N PRO A 37 -2.01 -7.72 22.32
CA PRO A 37 -2.31 -6.48 23.03
C PRO A 37 -3.77 -6.51 23.53
N ALA A 38 -4.02 -6.07 24.76
CA ALA A 38 -5.35 -6.08 25.37
C ALA A 38 -6.38 -5.15 24.68
N SER A 39 -5.94 -4.31 23.73
CA SER A 39 -6.79 -3.37 22.97
C SER A 39 -7.04 -3.86 21.53
N GLN A 40 -7.77 -4.96 21.39
CA GLN A 40 -8.09 -5.59 20.10
C GLN A 40 -9.18 -4.85 19.29
N GLY A 41 -9.97 -3.98 19.93
CA GLY A 41 -11.11 -3.33 19.29
C GLY A 41 -10.74 -2.24 18.26
N GLY A 42 -9.69 -1.45 18.56
CA GLY A 42 -9.24 -0.35 17.68
C GLY A 42 -8.26 -0.80 16.59
N THR A 43 -7.43 -1.80 16.88
CA THR A 43 -6.40 -2.32 15.96
C THR A 43 -7.01 -3.01 14.74
N HIS A 44 -8.09 -3.78 14.94
CA HIS A 44 -8.79 -4.46 13.87
C HIS A 44 -9.44 -3.51 12.84
N ILE A 45 -9.85 -2.31 13.27
CA ILE A 45 -10.38 -1.29 12.36
C ILE A 45 -9.24 -0.71 11.52
N VAL A 46 -8.11 -0.40 12.13
CA VAL A 46 -6.91 0.11 11.43
C VAL A 46 -6.40 -0.90 10.41
N GLU A 47 -6.39 -2.19 10.73
CA GLU A 47 -5.98 -3.26 9.81
C GLU A 47 -6.83 -3.32 8.56
N ARG A 48 -8.16 -3.34 8.71
CA ARG A 48 -9.08 -3.37 7.58
C ARG A 48 -8.96 -2.11 6.72
N ASN A 49 -8.72 -0.96 7.34
CA ASN A 49 -8.49 0.27 6.61
C ASN A 49 -7.16 0.26 5.86
N LEU A 50 -6.08 -0.25 6.47
CA LEU A 50 -4.79 -0.39 5.81
C LEU A 50 -4.91 -1.32 4.59
N THR A 51 -5.56 -2.47 4.72
CA THR A 51 -5.81 -3.38 3.59
C THR A 51 -6.60 -2.69 2.48
N ARG A 52 -7.70 -1.99 2.81
CA ARG A 52 -8.49 -1.26 1.81
C ARG A 52 -7.66 -0.19 1.09
N LEU A 53 -6.86 0.56 1.84
CA LEU A 53 -6.00 1.61 1.29
C LEU A 53 -4.95 0.99 0.35
N THR A 54 -4.29 -0.09 0.75
CA THR A 54 -3.32 -0.82 -0.10
C THR A 54 -3.97 -1.30 -1.40
N VAL A 55 -5.18 -1.87 -1.35
CA VAL A 55 -5.90 -2.32 -2.55
C VAL A 55 -6.24 -1.16 -3.49
N VAL A 56 -6.73 -0.05 -2.94
CA VAL A 56 -7.05 1.15 -3.73
C VAL A 56 -5.80 1.71 -4.40
N VAL A 57 -4.71 1.90 -3.65
CA VAL A 57 -3.44 2.43 -4.17
C VAL A 57 -2.81 1.45 -5.17
N GLY A 58 -2.91 0.14 -4.94
CA GLY A 58 -2.48 -0.91 -5.87
C GLY A 58 -3.23 -0.88 -7.20
N THR A 59 -4.52 -0.62 -7.16
CA THR A 59 -5.33 -0.48 -8.38
C THR A 59 -4.93 0.77 -9.16
N ILE A 60 -4.72 1.90 -8.47
CA ILE A 60 -4.24 3.15 -9.09
C ILE A 60 -2.85 2.96 -9.72
N PHE A 61 -1.95 2.26 -9.03
CA PHE A 61 -0.63 1.90 -9.55
C PHE A 61 -0.76 1.11 -10.85
N PHE A 62 -1.55 0.04 -10.85
CA PHE A 62 -1.75 -0.83 -12.01
C PHE A 62 -2.31 -0.09 -13.23
N VAL A 63 -3.35 0.72 -13.04
CA VAL A 63 -3.94 1.53 -14.11
C VAL A 63 -2.92 2.52 -14.67
N ASN A 64 -2.14 3.18 -13.81
CA ASN A 64 -1.12 4.12 -14.24
C ASN A 64 0.03 3.43 -15.00
N THR A 65 0.42 2.21 -14.62
CA THR A 65 1.39 1.39 -15.36
C THR A 65 0.91 1.12 -16.78
N ILE A 66 -0.36 0.74 -16.96
CA ILE A 66 -0.94 0.48 -18.29
C ILE A 66 -0.98 1.75 -19.14
N LEU A 67 -1.39 2.88 -18.55
CA LEU A 67 -1.41 4.17 -19.22
C LEU A 67 -0.01 4.58 -19.70
N LEU A 68 1.00 4.47 -18.84
CA LEU A 68 2.39 4.76 -19.21
C LEU A 68 2.91 3.82 -20.29
N TYR A 69 2.59 2.53 -20.22
CA TYR A 69 2.96 1.56 -21.25
C TYR A 69 2.38 1.95 -22.61
N HIS A 70 1.09 2.29 -22.67
CA HIS A 70 0.43 2.65 -23.94
C HIS A 70 0.89 4.00 -24.50
N LEU A 71 1.31 4.93 -23.63
CA LEU A 71 1.81 6.25 -24.02
C LEU A 71 3.29 6.24 -24.45
N LEU A 72 4.06 5.22 -24.04
CA LEU A 72 5.48 5.07 -24.36
C LEU A 72 5.73 4.07 -25.50
N SER A 73 4.74 3.22 -25.85
CA SER A 73 4.77 2.33 -27.01
C SER A 73 4.47 3.09 -28.31
#